data_AF-A0A2V9KU00-F1
#
_entry.id   AF-A0A2V9KU00-F1
#
_cell.length_a   1.000
_cell.length_b   1.000
_cell.length_c   1.000
_cell.angle_alpha   90.00
_cell.angle_beta   90.00
_cell.angle_gamma   90.00
#
_symmetry.space_group_name_H-M   'P 1'
#
loop_
_entity.id
_entity.type
_entity.pdbx_description
1 polymer ?
#
loop_
_entity_poly.entity_id
_entity_poly.type
_entity_poly.pdbx_seq_one_letter_code
_entity_poly.pdbx_strand_id
1 'polypeptide(L)'
;MRRANKKAKGKNQRAKIGTNQVARSRTRASRTPDAGHRVPSPESRAPKHERITERRNPVSADLDAKSTLEILRIINREDRKVAPAVAKVIPQIARAAELAINASAEGGGLVYLGAGTSGRLGVLDAAECIPTFGTDSVV
;
A
#
# COMPACT_ATOMS: atom_id res chain seq x y z
N MET A 1 3.31 64.74 17.61
CA MET A 1 3.93 65.41 16.43
C MET A 1 3.70 64.51 15.21
N ARG A 2 2.78 64.88 14.30
CA ARG A 2 3.00 65.22 12.86
C ARG A 2 3.74 64.13 12.06
N ARG A 3 3.30 63.59 10.91
CA ARG A 3 2.21 63.84 9.95
C ARG A 3 2.08 62.63 9.01
N ALA A 4 0.91 62.50 8.39
CA ALA A 4 0.48 61.48 7.43
C ALA A 4 0.87 61.74 5.96
N ASN A 5 0.48 60.78 5.10
CA ASN A 5 0.04 60.91 3.69
C ASN A 5 1.15 60.95 2.61
N LYS A 6 0.99 60.45 1.37
CA LYS A 6 -0.18 60.02 0.57
C LYS A 6 0.30 59.27 -0.69
N LYS A 7 -0.51 58.34 -1.21
CA LYS A 7 -0.46 57.78 -2.58
C LYS A 7 -0.52 58.87 -3.67
N ALA A 8 0.10 58.65 -4.84
CA ALA A 8 -0.52 58.89 -6.16
C ALA A 8 0.31 58.40 -7.38
N LYS A 9 -0.35 57.56 -8.19
CA LYS A 9 -0.51 57.57 -9.66
C LYS A 9 0.70 57.81 -10.59
N GLY A 10 0.90 56.84 -11.49
CA GLY A 10 1.93 56.87 -12.53
C GLY A 10 1.60 57.64 -13.80
N LYS A 11 2.37 57.38 -14.86
CA LYS A 11 2.02 57.56 -16.28
C LYS A 11 3.14 56.99 -17.16
N ASN A 12 2.71 56.22 -18.16
CA ASN A 12 3.45 55.86 -19.37
C ASN A 12 4.16 57.06 -20.01
N GLN A 13 5.31 56.81 -20.62
CA GLN A 13 5.69 57.46 -21.88
C GLN A 13 6.60 56.54 -22.73
N ARG A 14 6.31 56.55 -24.03
CA ARG A 14 6.76 55.66 -25.10
C ARG A 14 7.99 56.22 -25.84
N ALA A 15 8.63 55.30 -26.57
CA ALA A 15 9.34 55.45 -27.85
C ALA A 15 10.84 55.82 -27.73
N LYS A 16 11.77 55.29 -28.52
CA LYS A 16 11.73 54.88 -29.94
C LYS A 16 12.81 53.82 -30.28
N ILE A 17 12.40 52.88 -31.15
CA ILE A 17 13.03 52.47 -32.42
C ILE A 17 14.46 51.90 -32.37
N GLY A 18 14.53 50.57 -32.51
CA GLY A 18 15.67 49.84 -33.05
C GLY A 18 15.15 48.79 -34.04
N THR A 19 15.06 49.19 -35.30
CA THR A 19 14.80 48.32 -36.45
C THR A 19 15.96 47.35 -36.66
N ASN A 20 15.69 46.04 -36.66
CA ASN A 20 16.31 45.20 -37.67
C ASN A 20 15.40 44.00 -38.00
N GLN A 21 14.75 44.11 -39.15
CA GLN A 21 14.13 42.98 -39.83
C GLN A 21 15.25 42.09 -40.39
N VAL A 22 15.30 40.83 -39.96
CA VAL A 22 15.87 39.76 -40.78
C VAL A 22 14.77 38.74 -40.98
N ALA A 23 14.29 38.69 -42.21
CA ALA A 23 13.29 37.76 -42.68
C ALA A 23 13.91 36.37 -42.91
N ARG A 24 13.03 35.34 -42.82
CA ARG A 24 13.18 33.95 -43.30
C ARG A 24 14.00 33.07 -42.34
N SER A 25 13.52 31.93 -41.87
CA SER A 25 12.66 30.92 -42.50
C SER A 25 11.92 30.13 -41.41
N ARG A 26 10.66 29.73 -41.68
CA ARG A 26 9.91 28.81 -40.82
C ARG A 26 10.41 27.39 -41.06
N THR A 27 11.43 26.96 -40.34
CA THR A 27 11.69 25.53 -40.15
C THR A 27 10.76 25.03 -39.06
N ARG A 28 9.77 24.23 -39.48
CA ARG A 28 8.86 23.49 -38.61
C ARG A 28 9.71 22.54 -37.77
N ALA A 29 10.07 22.93 -36.54
CA ALA A 29 10.71 22.05 -35.59
C ALA A 29 9.84 20.79 -35.45
N SER A 30 10.40 19.65 -35.83
CA SER A 30 9.78 18.34 -35.71
C SER A 30 9.43 18.13 -34.24
N ARG A 31 8.13 18.07 -33.94
CA ARG A 31 7.63 17.58 -32.65
C ARG A 31 8.22 16.17 -32.48
N THR A 32 9.12 16.01 -31.52
CA THR A 32 9.45 14.67 -31.01
C THR A 32 8.14 14.05 -30.53
N PRO A 33 7.82 12.80 -30.89
CA PRO A 33 6.67 12.13 -30.32
C PRO A 33 6.88 12.09 -28.81
N ASP A 34 5.88 12.54 -28.07
CA ASP A 34 5.73 12.30 -26.64
C ASP A 34 6.11 10.84 -26.36
N ALA A 35 7.13 10.63 -25.53
CA ALA A 35 7.58 9.31 -25.13
C ALA A 35 6.47 8.72 -24.27
N GLY A 36 5.48 8.16 -24.97
CA GLY A 36 4.27 7.64 -24.38
C GLY A 36 4.63 6.74 -23.21
N HIS A 37 3.93 6.95 -22.11
CA HIS A 37 3.89 6.00 -21.01
C HIS A 37 3.29 4.70 -21.57
N ARG A 38 4.12 3.88 -22.22
CA ARG A 38 3.73 2.55 -22.69
C ARG A 38 3.45 1.74 -21.45
N VAL A 39 2.17 1.51 -21.19
CA VAL A 39 1.74 0.39 -20.38
C VAL A 39 2.44 -0.85 -20.98
N PRO A 40 3.25 -1.59 -20.21
CA PRO A 40 3.91 -2.78 -20.72
C PRO A 40 2.85 -3.73 -21.31
N SER A 41 3.09 -4.23 -22.52
CA SER A 41 2.27 -5.27 -23.13
C SER A 41 2.11 -6.44 -22.15
N PRO A 42 0.93 -7.07 -22.05
CA PRO A 42 0.62 -8.11 -21.05
C PRO A 42 1.54 -9.35 -21.08
N GLU A 43 2.36 -9.46 -22.13
CA GLU A 43 3.26 -10.58 -22.41
C GLU A 43 4.59 -10.55 -21.64
N SER A 44 4.96 -9.45 -20.96
CA SER A 44 6.22 -9.38 -20.19
C SER A 44 6.09 -9.76 -18.72
N ARG A 45 4.93 -10.29 -18.29
CA ARG A 45 4.78 -10.83 -16.93
C ARG A 45 5.59 -12.11 -16.82
N ALA A 46 6.63 -12.09 -15.98
CA ALA A 46 7.31 -13.29 -15.49
C ALA A 46 6.28 -14.40 -15.17
N PRO A 47 6.59 -15.69 -15.41
CA PRO A 47 5.64 -16.77 -15.21
C PRO A 47 5.08 -16.68 -13.79
N LYS A 48 3.75 -16.60 -13.67
CA LYS A 48 3.09 -16.62 -12.36
C LYS A 48 3.43 -17.94 -11.71
N HIS A 49 4.39 -17.94 -10.79
CA HIS A 49 4.53 -19.05 -9.85
C HIS A 49 3.17 -19.26 -9.19
N GLU A 50 2.60 -20.45 -9.36
CA GLU A 50 1.29 -20.76 -8.82
C GLU A 50 1.36 -20.70 -7.30
N ARG A 51 0.70 -19.69 -6.70
CA ARG A 51 0.65 -19.54 -5.25
C ARG A 51 -0.29 -20.59 -4.69
N ILE A 52 0.12 -21.28 -3.63
CA ILE A 52 -0.69 -22.30 -2.97
C ILE A 52 -2.04 -21.72 -2.50
N THR A 53 -2.08 -20.45 -2.13
CA THR A 53 -3.31 -19.74 -1.71
C THR A 53 -4.37 -19.63 -2.81
N GLU A 54 -3.97 -19.68 -4.08
CA GLU A 54 -4.86 -19.58 -5.24
C GLU A 54 -5.25 -20.95 -5.81
N ARG A 55 -4.71 -22.04 -5.24
CA ARG A 55 -5.01 -23.40 -5.70
C ARG A 55 -6.37 -23.85 -5.23
N ARG A 56 -7.07 -24.61 -6.08
CA ARG A 56 -8.29 -25.31 -5.67
C ARG A 56 -7.96 -26.41 -4.67
N ASN A 57 -8.80 -26.55 -3.64
CA ASN A 57 -8.74 -27.68 -2.72
C ASN A 57 -9.57 -28.85 -3.29
N PRO A 58 -8.96 -30.01 -3.63
CA PRO A 58 -9.70 -31.14 -4.17
C PRO A 58 -10.75 -31.71 -3.21
N VAL A 59 -10.56 -31.55 -1.89
CA VAL A 59 -11.51 -32.04 -0.88
C VAL A 59 -12.85 -31.31 -0.95
N SER A 60 -12.85 -30.06 -1.42
CA SER A 60 -14.03 -29.23 -1.60
C SER A 60 -14.48 -29.16 -3.07
N ALA A 61 -14.18 -30.18 -3.88
CA ALA A 61 -14.74 -30.26 -5.23
C ALA A 61 -16.28 -30.29 -5.17
N ASP A 62 -16.92 -29.52 -6.05
CA ASP A 62 -18.37 -29.37 -6.15
C ASP A 62 -19.03 -29.03 -4.80
N LEU A 63 -18.40 -28.14 -4.02
CA LEU A 63 -18.84 -27.76 -2.67
C LEU A 63 -20.28 -27.22 -2.65
N ASP A 64 -20.67 -26.50 -3.69
CA ASP A 64 -21.98 -25.89 -3.90
C ASP A 64 -23.11 -26.89 -4.13
N ALA A 65 -22.79 -28.14 -4.50
CA ALA A 65 -23.76 -29.22 -4.66
C ALA A 65 -23.91 -30.10 -3.40
N LYS A 66 -23.14 -29.85 -2.33
CA LYS A 66 -23.16 -30.66 -1.10
C LYS A 66 -24.22 -30.18 -0.11
N SER A 67 -24.67 -31.07 0.76
CA SER A 67 -25.52 -30.68 1.88
C SER A 67 -24.77 -29.78 2.87
N THR A 68 -25.50 -28.96 3.62
CA THR A 68 -24.92 -28.10 4.67
C THR A 68 -24.06 -28.89 5.67
N LEU A 69 -24.49 -30.09 6.06
CA LEU A 69 -23.74 -30.94 6.99
C LEU A 69 -22.39 -31.36 6.40
N GLU A 70 -22.34 -31.71 5.12
CA GLU A 70 -21.10 -32.08 4.44
C GLU A 70 -20.17 -30.87 4.30
N ILE A 71 -20.69 -29.69 3.95
CA ILE A 71 -19.91 -28.45 3.88
C ILE A 71 -19.25 -28.15 5.22
N LEU A 72 -20.01 -28.19 6.32
CA LEU A 72 -19.49 -27.92 7.66
C LEU A 72 -18.44 -28.97 8.09
N ARG A 73 -18.64 -30.24 7.73
CA ARG A 73 -17.64 -31.30 7.97
C ARG A 73 -16.35 -31.07 7.19
N ILE A 74 -16.45 -30.59 5.94
CA ILE A 74 -15.28 -30.24 5.12
C ILE A 74 -14.53 -29.07 5.75
N ILE A 75 -15.22 -27.97 6.10
CA ILE A 75 -14.59 -26.79 6.75
C ILE A 75 -13.86 -27.21 8.03
N ASN A 76 -14.54 -27.87 8.96
CA ASN A 76 -13.94 -28.31 10.21
C ASN A 76 -12.78 -29.30 10.02
N ARG A 77 -12.81 -30.13 8.96
CA ARG A 77 -11.67 -31.00 8.61
C ARG A 77 -10.46 -30.18 8.15
N GLU A 78 -10.67 -29.14 7.35
CA GLU A 78 -9.60 -28.27 6.88
C GLU A 78 -9.05 -27.39 8.01
N ASP A 79 -9.90 -26.87 8.90
CA ASP A 79 -9.48 -26.06 10.06
C ASP A 79 -8.52 -26.82 10.99
N ARG A 80 -8.72 -28.14 11.15
CA ARG A 80 -7.82 -29.00 11.94
C ARG A 80 -6.38 -29.03 11.41
N LYS A 81 -6.14 -28.61 10.16
CA LYS A 81 -4.78 -28.54 9.59
C LYS A 81 -4.01 -27.31 10.06
N VAL A 82 -4.67 -26.30 10.63
CA VAL A 82 -4.05 -25.03 11.05
C VAL A 82 -3.08 -25.25 12.22
N ALA A 83 -3.51 -25.88 13.32
CA ALA A 83 -2.65 -26.05 14.50
C ALA A 83 -1.35 -26.84 14.19
N PRO A 84 -1.37 -27.96 13.44
CA PRO A 84 -0.14 -28.63 13.00
C PRO A 84 0.75 -27.76 12.09
N ALA A 85 0.17 -26.86 11.29
CA ALA A 85 0.95 -25.93 10.46
C ALA A 85 1.65 -24.87 11.33
N VAL A 86 0.95 -24.31 12.32
CA VAL A 86 1.53 -23.39 13.31
C VAL A 86 2.65 -24.06 14.11
N ALA A 87 2.45 -25.32 14.52
CA ALA A 87 3.46 -26.08 15.26
C ALA A 87 4.82 -26.14 14.53
N LYS A 88 4.80 -26.24 13.20
CA LYS A 88 6.03 -26.28 12.37
C LYS A 88 6.80 -24.97 12.35
N VAL A 89 6.17 -23.85 12.70
CA VAL A 89 6.77 -22.50 12.66
C VAL A 89 6.96 -21.87 14.04
N ILE A 90 6.75 -22.65 15.13
CA ILE A 90 7.03 -22.21 16.50
C ILE A 90 8.42 -21.58 16.65
N PRO A 91 9.52 -22.13 16.09
CA PRO A 91 10.84 -21.51 16.21
C PRO A 91 10.92 -20.10 15.61
N GLN A 92 10.16 -19.82 14.55
CA GLN A 92 10.07 -18.50 13.91
C GLN A 92 9.23 -17.55 14.77
N ILE A 93 8.10 -18.03 15.31
CA ILE A 93 7.23 -17.26 16.20
C ILE A 93 8.01 -16.87 17.46
N ALA A 94 8.77 -17.80 18.05
CA ALA A 94 9.61 -17.52 19.21
C ALA A 94 10.62 -16.39 18.91
N ARG A 95 11.32 -16.44 17.77
CA ARG A 95 12.22 -15.36 17.38
C ARG A 95 11.51 -14.02 17.19
N ALA A 96 10.30 -14.02 16.61
CA ALA A 96 9.52 -12.79 16.46
C ALA A 96 9.10 -12.21 17.83
N ALA A 97 8.72 -13.06 18.78
CA ALA A 97 8.39 -12.65 20.14
C ALA A 97 9.60 -12.04 20.87
N GLU A 98 10.78 -12.67 20.79
CA GLU A 98 12.02 -12.12 21.37
C GLU A 98 12.38 -10.74 20.78
N LEU A 99 12.21 -10.56 19.46
CA LEU A 99 12.42 -9.25 18.83
C LEU A 99 11.43 -8.20 19.33
N ALA A 100 10.16 -8.56 19.49
CA ALA A 100 9.13 -7.66 20.02
C ALA A 100 9.40 -7.28 21.48
N ILE A 101 9.83 -8.23 22.31
CA ILE A 101 10.21 -8.00 23.71
C ILE A 101 11.38 -7.02 23.78
N ASN A 102 12.44 -7.25 23.00
CA ASN A 102 13.60 -6.36 22.98
C ASN A 102 13.24 -4.95 22.50
N ALA A 103 12.45 -4.84 21.43
CA ALA A 103 11.98 -3.54 20.94
C ALA A 103 11.15 -2.81 21.99
N SER A 104 10.26 -3.52 22.70
CA SER A 104 9.44 -2.93 23.76
C SER A 104 10.28 -2.48 24.97
N ALA A 105 11.29 -3.26 25.35
CA ALA A 105 12.22 -2.89 26.44
C ALA A 105 13.03 -1.62 26.12
N GLU A 106 13.28 -1.35 24.84
CA GLU A 106 13.96 -0.13 24.35
C GLU A 106 12.98 1.06 24.14
N GLY A 107 11.71 0.92 24.52
CA GLY A 107 10.68 1.95 24.33
C GLY A 107 10.10 2.01 22.90
N GLY A 108 10.38 1.00 22.07
CA GLY A 108 9.75 0.79 20.77
C GLY A 108 8.37 0.14 20.88
N GLY A 109 7.71 0.00 19.73
CA GLY A 109 6.37 -0.59 19.63
C GLY A 109 6.30 -1.73 18.61
N LEU A 110 5.26 -2.55 18.73
CA LEU A 110 4.88 -3.55 17.74
C LEU A 110 3.82 -2.94 16.82
N VAL A 111 4.00 -3.06 15.50
CA VAL A 111 3.07 -2.53 14.50
C VAL A 111 2.60 -3.65 13.59
N TYR A 112 1.28 -3.81 13.46
CA TYR A 112 0.68 -4.68 12.46
C TYR A 112 0.33 -3.92 11.18
N LEU A 113 0.73 -4.45 10.02
CA LEU A 113 0.42 -3.86 8.72
C LEU A 113 -0.20 -4.90 7.78
N GLY A 114 -1.37 -4.61 7.24
CA GLY A 114 -2.06 -5.49 6.30
C GLY A 114 -3.33 -4.91 5.72
N ALA A 115 -3.86 -5.55 4.67
CA ALA A 115 -5.14 -5.19 4.04
C ALA A 115 -6.19 -6.29 4.29
N GLY A 116 -7.47 -5.93 4.16
CA GLY A 116 -8.59 -6.88 4.26
C GLY A 116 -8.61 -7.64 5.59
N THR A 117 -8.81 -8.96 5.52
CA THR A 117 -8.87 -9.84 6.70
C THR A 117 -7.60 -9.77 7.54
N SER A 118 -6.41 -9.77 6.92
CA SER A 118 -5.14 -9.72 7.65
C SER A 118 -4.96 -8.42 8.43
N GLY A 119 -5.33 -7.27 7.86
CA GLY A 119 -5.29 -6.00 8.58
C GLY A 119 -6.29 -5.95 9.74
N ARG A 120 -7.51 -6.47 9.54
CA ARG A 120 -8.53 -6.54 10.60
C ARG A 120 -8.13 -7.46 11.75
N LEU A 121 -7.42 -8.56 11.49
CA LEU A 121 -6.86 -9.42 12.55
C LEU A 121 -5.78 -8.70 13.35
N GLY A 122 -4.93 -7.89 12.71
CA GLY A 122 -3.95 -7.07 13.42
C GLY A 122 -4.60 -6.03 14.34
N VAL A 123 -5.66 -5.36 13.85
CA VAL A 123 -6.45 -4.42 14.68
C VAL A 123 -7.12 -5.13 15.86
N LEU A 124 -7.65 -6.34 15.63
CA LEU A 124 -8.28 -7.14 16.69
C LEU A 124 -7.28 -7.48 17.81
N ASP A 125 -6.12 -8.03 17.45
CA ASP A 125 -5.07 -8.40 18.41
C ASP A 125 -4.57 -7.18 19.20
N ALA A 126 -4.29 -6.07 18.50
CA ALA A 126 -3.91 -4.81 19.13
C ALA A 126 -4.98 -4.32 20.13
N ALA A 127 -6.26 -4.34 19.76
CA ALA A 127 -7.34 -3.87 20.62
C ALA A 127 -7.47 -4.67 21.93
N GLU A 128 -7.04 -5.94 21.94
CA GLU A 128 -7.08 -6.81 23.12
C GLU A 128 -5.94 -6.52 24.12
N CYS A 129 -4.84 -5.89 23.69
CA CYS A 129 -3.68 -5.64 24.56
C CYS A 129 -3.97 -4.67 25.71
N ILE A 130 -4.73 -3.59 25.45
CA ILE A 130 -5.06 -2.58 26.49
C ILE A 130 -5.82 -3.23 27.67
N PRO A 131 -6.99 -3.88 27.47
CA PRO A 131 -7.74 -4.45 28.59
C PRO A 131 -7.05 -5.68 29.21
N THR A 132 -6.23 -6.41 28.44
CA THR A 132 -5.60 -7.65 28.92
C THR A 132 -4.34 -7.39 29.73
N PHE A 133 -3.49 -6.44 29.30
CA PHE A 133 -2.17 -6.20 29.87
C PHE A 133 -2.00 -4.80 30.48
N GLY A 134 -2.99 -3.92 30.37
CA GLY A 134 -2.93 -2.56 30.92
C GLY A 134 -1.93 -1.65 30.22
N THR A 135 -1.65 -1.89 28.93
CA THR A 135 -0.71 -1.09 28.15
C THR A 135 -1.28 0.30 27.80
N ASP A 136 -0.44 1.33 27.84
CA ASP A 136 -0.86 2.73 27.64
C ASP A 136 -1.31 3.06 26.21
N SER A 137 -0.82 2.32 25.20
CA SER A 137 -1.25 2.46 23.81
C SER A 137 -1.00 1.18 23.03
N VAL A 138 -1.82 0.95 22.00
CA VAL A 138 -1.54 0.02 20.91
C VAL A 138 -1.43 0.78 19.61
N VAL A 139 -0.40 0.44 18.83
CA VAL A 139 -0.11 1.05 17.52
C VAL A 139 -0.49 0.08 16.42
#